data_AF-A0A7Y5PGX9-F1
#
_entry.id   AF-A0A7Y5PGX9-F1
#
_cell.length_a   1.000
_cell.length_b   1.000
_cell.length_c   1.000
_cell.angle_alpha   90.00
_cell.angle_beta   90.00
_cell.angle_gamma   90.00
#
_symmetry.space_group_name_H-M   'P 1'
#
loop_
_entity.id
_entity.type
_entity.pdbx_description
1 polymer ?
#
loop_
_entity_poly.entity_id
_entity_poly.type
_entity_poly.pdbx_seq_one_letter_code
_entity_poly.pdbx_strand_id
1 'polypeptide(L)'
;AGRLRAATPAVRDWLDLRLQAWRIGVAFEDVQVTPNFLAQIAVTHCPVTGDALTRTVGANVQATIVRLNDQAAFAAGNLAMLSQCAARALAQLRQQASGTRVVDEAIARSAQANAPLAGDREPQLTATQWQRLAVLCSYATRLPDSTVAELPLSVLPPNRVRVLQPLQALQVVLTLLFCQSAYARSLCDLAARVPAGAARRAFQVFMHTMLARRLSEGAVLTRADARVAMQQAWAHPLVCQRWRALAQVLHPATVGPLVQRSLKSGDGLAGCTWLAPDLATQGWALDAPAPHLSGERAGDLLAIH
;
A
#
# COMPACT_ATOMS: atom_id res chain seq x y z
N ALA A 1 -18.13 -38.54 17.64
CA ALA A 1 -18.28 -37.16 18.12
C ALA A 1 -17.26 -36.26 17.42
N GLY A 2 -17.68 -35.47 16.43
CA GLY A 2 -16.78 -34.55 15.74
C GLY A 2 -16.46 -33.36 16.62
N ARG A 3 -15.19 -33.15 16.98
CA ARG A 3 -14.77 -31.94 17.71
C ARG A 3 -14.96 -30.74 16.79
N LEU A 4 -15.88 -29.85 17.14
CA LEU A 4 -15.97 -28.52 16.53
C LEU A 4 -14.69 -27.76 16.87
N ARG A 5 -13.86 -27.49 15.86
CA ARG A 5 -12.70 -26.61 16.02
C ARG A 5 -13.19 -25.18 16.18
N ALA A 6 -12.70 -24.48 17.20
CA ALA A 6 -12.97 -23.05 17.37
C ALA A 6 -12.50 -22.29 16.12
N ALA A 7 -13.33 -21.36 15.64
CA ALA A 7 -12.99 -20.53 14.49
C ALA A 7 -11.75 -19.67 14.81
N THR A 8 -10.73 -19.76 13.94
CA THR A 8 -9.53 -18.94 14.08
C THR A 8 -9.86 -17.46 13.84
N PRO A 9 -9.02 -16.52 14.32
CA PRO A 9 -9.16 -15.10 13.99
C PRO A 9 -9.39 -14.83 12.49
N ALA A 10 -8.61 -15.48 11.63
CA ALA A 10 -8.71 -15.30 10.19
C ALA A 10 -10.00 -15.87 9.57
N VAL A 11 -10.59 -16.91 10.16
CA VAL A 11 -11.91 -17.42 9.73
C VAL A 11 -13.01 -16.41 10.06
N ARG A 12 -12.94 -15.78 11.24
CA ARG A 12 -13.89 -14.72 11.62
C ARG A 12 -13.78 -13.51 10.69
N ASP A 13 -12.56 -13.02 10.46
CA ASP A 13 -12.31 -11.91 9.53
C ASP A 13 -12.84 -12.23 8.12
N TRP A 14 -12.69 -13.48 7.67
CA TRP A 14 -13.18 -13.91 6.37
C TRP A 14 -14.72 -13.87 6.28
N LEU A 15 -15.42 -14.35 7.31
CA LEU A 15 -16.87 -14.28 7.36
C LEU A 15 -17.38 -12.84 7.46
N ASP A 16 -16.70 -12.01 8.27
CA ASP A 16 -17.04 -10.59 8.44
C ASP A 16 -16.90 -9.82 7.12
N LEU A 17 -15.82 -10.07 6.36
CA LEU A 17 -15.63 -9.45 5.03
C LEU A 17 -16.70 -9.89 4.03
N ARG A 18 -17.12 -11.16 4.05
CA ARG A 18 -18.20 -11.65 3.17
C ARG A 18 -19.54 -10.99 3.52
N LEU A 19 -19.86 -10.89 4.80
CA LEU A 19 -21.06 -10.19 5.26
C LEU A 19 -21.00 -8.70 4.88
N GLN A 20 -19.84 -8.06 5.04
CA GLN A 20 -19.65 -6.67 4.64
C GLN A 20 -19.84 -6.50 3.13
N ALA A 21 -19.23 -7.35 2.31
CA ALA A 21 -19.35 -7.33 0.85
C ALA A 21 -20.82 -7.41 0.41
N TRP A 22 -21.57 -8.36 1.00
CA TRP A 22 -23.01 -8.48 0.77
C TRP A 22 -23.79 -7.24 1.18
N ARG A 23 -23.53 -6.69 2.39
CA ARG A 23 -24.23 -5.50 2.91
C ARG A 23 -24.02 -4.25 2.06
N ILE A 24 -22.85 -4.09 1.44
CA ILE A 24 -22.54 -2.90 0.62
C ILE A 24 -22.69 -3.16 -0.88
N GLY A 25 -23.18 -4.33 -1.29
CA GLY A 25 -23.40 -4.67 -2.70
C GLY A 25 -22.12 -4.78 -3.54
N VAL A 26 -20.98 -5.09 -2.91
CA VAL A 26 -19.68 -5.20 -3.61
C VAL A 26 -19.30 -6.67 -3.74
N ALA A 27 -18.74 -7.06 -4.89
CA ALA A 27 -18.30 -8.42 -5.13
C ALA A 27 -17.23 -8.87 -4.11
N PHE A 28 -17.27 -10.16 -3.76
CA PHE A 28 -16.26 -10.84 -2.96
C PHE A 28 -15.61 -11.92 -3.80
N GLU A 29 -14.29 -11.89 -3.93
CA GLU A 29 -13.52 -12.87 -4.69
C GLU A 29 -13.29 -14.11 -3.83
N ASP A 30 -13.85 -15.25 -4.21
CA ASP A 30 -13.99 -16.44 -3.36
C ASP A 30 -12.85 -17.46 -3.48
N VAL A 31 -11.98 -17.33 -4.50
CA VAL A 31 -10.90 -18.29 -4.75
C VAL A 31 -9.62 -17.90 -4.03
N GLN A 32 -9.19 -16.64 -4.14
CA GLN A 32 -7.93 -16.15 -3.56
C GLN A 32 -8.12 -15.58 -2.15
N VAL A 33 -9.27 -14.95 -1.85
CA VAL A 33 -9.57 -14.44 -0.50
C VAL A 33 -10.07 -15.55 0.41
N THR A 34 -9.10 -16.23 1.04
CA THR A 34 -9.31 -17.33 1.99
C THR A 34 -8.87 -16.94 3.41
N PRO A 35 -9.27 -17.69 4.47
CA PRO A 35 -8.72 -17.48 5.81
C PRO A 35 -7.18 -17.56 5.87
N ASN A 36 -6.56 -18.42 5.06
CA ASN A 36 -5.09 -18.48 4.96
C ASN A 36 -4.50 -17.20 4.36
N PHE A 37 -5.13 -16.65 3.32
CA PHE A 37 -4.75 -15.35 2.78
C PHE A 37 -4.87 -14.23 3.83
N LEU A 38 -5.97 -14.20 4.59
CA LEU A 38 -6.15 -13.18 5.64
C LEU A 38 -5.11 -13.30 6.76
N ALA A 39 -4.71 -14.52 7.12
CA ALA A 39 -3.62 -14.74 8.06
C ALA A 39 -2.27 -14.19 7.54
N GLN A 40 -2.05 -14.19 6.22
CA GLN A 40 -0.81 -13.69 5.61
C GLN A 40 -0.74 -12.16 5.52
N ILE A 41 -1.89 -11.48 5.41
CA ILE A 41 -1.94 -10.00 5.40
C ILE A 41 -2.06 -9.39 6.80
N ALA A 42 -2.23 -10.23 7.82
CA ALA A 42 -2.24 -9.79 9.20
C ALA A 42 -0.90 -9.15 9.56
N VAL A 43 -0.95 -7.96 10.14
CA VAL A 43 0.22 -7.19 10.58
C VAL A 43 0.09 -6.85 12.05
N THR A 44 1.22 -6.69 12.73
CA THR A 44 1.24 -6.32 14.15
C THR A 44 1.15 -4.82 14.37
N HIS A 45 1.50 -4.01 13.36
CA HIS A 45 1.47 -2.56 13.41
C HIS A 45 0.74 -2.00 12.19
N CYS A 46 -0.02 -0.93 12.39
CA CYS A 46 -0.73 -0.26 11.30
C CYS A 46 0.28 0.37 10.33
N PRO A 47 0.23 0.08 9.02
CA PRO A 47 1.15 0.67 8.05
C PRO A 47 0.96 2.19 7.90
N VAL A 48 -0.21 2.72 8.28
CA VAL A 48 -0.53 4.15 8.23
C VAL A 48 -0.10 4.83 9.53
N THR A 49 -0.68 4.43 10.67
CA THR A 49 -0.47 5.13 11.95
C THR A 49 0.85 4.77 12.62
N GLY A 50 1.35 3.56 12.40
CA GLY A 50 2.54 3.01 13.07
C GLY A 50 2.23 2.31 14.40
N ASP A 51 1.00 2.42 14.93
CA ASP A 51 0.62 1.87 16.23
C ASP A 51 0.47 0.34 16.18
N ALA A 52 0.74 -0.31 17.31
CA ALA A 52 0.46 -1.72 17.50
C ALA A 52 -1.05 -2.00 17.40
N LEU A 53 -1.43 -2.94 16.55
CA LEU A 53 -2.81 -3.32 16.33
C LEU A 53 -3.31 -4.26 17.42
N THR A 54 -4.57 -4.08 17.82
CA THR A 54 -5.25 -4.97 18.77
C THR A 54 -6.50 -5.58 18.13
N ARG A 55 -7.07 -6.61 18.75
CA ARG A 55 -8.38 -7.16 18.35
C ARG A 55 -9.52 -6.70 19.26
N THR A 56 -9.25 -5.72 20.13
CA THR A 56 -10.24 -5.18 21.06
C THR A 56 -11.24 -4.34 20.28
N VAL A 57 -12.51 -4.75 20.29
CA VAL A 57 -13.59 -4.07 19.57
C VAL A 57 -13.76 -2.64 20.11
N GLY A 58 -13.87 -1.66 19.22
CA GLY A 58 -14.09 -0.25 19.54
C GLY A 58 -12.81 0.55 19.82
N ALA A 59 -11.64 -0.08 19.88
CA ALA A 59 -10.38 0.64 20.06
C ALA A 59 -9.96 1.36 18.75
N ASN A 60 -9.35 2.54 18.86
CA ASN A 60 -8.79 3.26 17.70
C ASN A 60 -7.72 2.45 16.95
N VAL A 61 -7.03 1.56 17.67
CA VAL A 61 -6.00 0.65 17.17
C VAL A 61 -6.55 -0.75 16.83
N GLN A 62 -7.87 -0.93 16.82
CA GLN A 62 -8.48 -2.20 16.41
C GLN A 62 -8.09 -2.53 14.97
N ALA A 63 -7.57 -3.73 14.75
CA ALA A 63 -7.25 -4.27 13.45
C ALA A 63 -8.51 -4.39 12.58
N THR A 64 -8.48 -3.72 11.43
CA THR A 64 -9.60 -3.67 10.48
C THR A 64 -9.08 -3.93 9.08
N ILE A 65 -9.67 -4.90 8.38
CA ILE A 65 -9.31 -5.20 7.00
C ILE A 65 -10.15 -4.32 6.09
N VAL A 66 -9.48 -3.60 5.18
CA VAL A 66 -10.14 -2.68 4.24
C VAL A 66 -9.71 -2.99 2.81
N ARG A 67 -10.60 -2.66 1.86
CA ARG A 67 -10.22 -2.49 0.46
C ARG A 67 -9.36 -1.23 0.31
N LEU A 68 -8.34 -1.25 -0.55
CA LEU A 68 -7.50 -0.08 -0.85
C LEU A 68 -8.08 0.73 -2.01
N ASN A 69 -8.44 0.07 -3.10
CA ASN A 69 -9.23 0.59 -4.20
C ASN A 69 -10.71 0.25 -3.96
N ASP A 70 -11.54 1.29 -3.84
CA ASP A 70 -12.96 1.20 -3.56
C ASP A 70 -13.83 0.85 -4.78
N GLN A 71 -13.26 0.91 -5.98
CA GLN A 71 -13.90 0.45 -7.21
C GLN A 71 -13.68 -1.05 -7.46
N ALA A 72 -12.73 -1.67 -6.75
CA ALA A 72 -12.46 -3.10 -6.85
C ALA A 72 -13.21 -3.91 -5.79
N ALA A 73 -13.48 -5.17 -6.09
CA ALA A 73 -14.01 -6.17 -5.18
C ALA A 73 -13.16 -6.34 -3.89
N PHE A 74 -13.73 -7.05 -2.92
CA PHE A 74 -12.92 -7.68 -1.87
C PHE A 74 -12.08 -8.79 -2.51
N ALA A 75 -10.87 -8.44 -2.94
CA ALA A 75 -10.02 -9.31 -3.76
C ALA A 75 -8.57 -9.31 -3.28
N ALA A 76 -7.87 -10.43 -3.51
CA ALA A 76 -6.46 -10.53 -3.19
C ALA A 76 -5.66 -9.45 -3.96
N GLY A 77 -4.70 -8.83 -3.27
CA GLY A 77 -3.99 -7.67 -3.81
C GLY A 77 -4.62 -6.32 -3.50
N ASN A 78 -5.92 -6.28 -3.19
CA ASN A 78 -6.65 -5.05 -2.88
C ASN A 78 -6.98 -4.91 -1.36
N LEU A 79 -6.60 -5.89 -0.53
CA LEU A 79 -6.91 -5.89 0.90
C LEU A 79 -5.68 -5.57 1.74
N ALA A 80 -5.86 -4.75 2.77
CA ALA A 80 -4.85 -4.46 3.79
C ALA A 80 -5.47 -4.35 5.18
N MET A 81 -4.71 -4.70 6.21
CA MET A 81 -5.10 -4.54 7.61
C MET A 81 -4.56 -3.22 8.16
N LEU A 82 -5.46 -2.37 8.64
CA LEU A 82 -5.19 -1.05 9.22
C LEU A 82 -5.72 -0.94 10.65
N SER A 83 -5.40 0.16 11.32
CA SER A 83 -6.09 0.57 12.56
C SER A 83 -7.47 1.12 12.22
N GLN A 84 -8.42 1.00 13.16
CA GLN A 84 -9.78 1.55 13.03
C GLN A 84 -9.79 3.07 12.82
N CYS A 85 -8.79 3.80 13.33
CA CYS A 85 -8.59 5.22 13.03
C CYS A 85 -8.31 5.45 11.53
N ALA A 86 -7.32 4.75 10.96
CA ALA A 86 -7.01 4.88 9.54
C ALA A 86 -8.14 4.35 8.63
N ALA A 87 -8.83 3.28 9.04
CA ALA A 87 -9.98 2.75 8.32
C ALA A 87 -11.15 3.75 8.27
N ARG A 88 -11.43 4.47 9.38
CA ARG A 88 -12.46 5.52 9.41
C ARG A 88 -12.08 6.71 8.52
N ALA A 89 -10.84 7.17 8.58
CA ALA A 89 -10.34 8.23 7.71
C ALA A 89 -10.52 7.86 6.22
N LEU A 90 -10.17 6.63 5.84
CA LEU A 90 -10.39 6.13 4.47
C LEU A 90 -11.88 6.05 4.10
N ALA A 91 -12.74 5.65 5.04
CA ALA A 91 -14.18 5.61 4.81
C ALA A 91 -14.78 7.01 4.61
N GLN A 92 -14.29 8.02 5.35
CA GLN A 92 -14.69 9.42 5.16
C GLN A 92 -14.33 9.95 3.78
N LEU A 93 -13.11 9.66 3.29
CA LEU A 93 -12.72 10.01 1.91
C LEU A 93 -13.68 9.43 0.87
N ARG A 94 -14.12 8.18 1.09
CA ARG A 94 -15.00 7.45 0.17
C ARG A 94 -16.45 7.95 0.13
N GLN A 95 -16.85 8.76 1.10
CA GLN A 95 -18.14 9.43 1.04
C GLN A 95 -18.14 10.56 0.00
N GLN A 96 -16.96 11.08 -0.36
CA GLN A 96 -16.80 12.27 -1.21
C GLN A 96 -16.11 11.96 -2.55
N ALA A 97 -15.35 10.87 -2.61
CA ALA A 97 -14.52 10.50 -3.75
C ALA A 97 -14.52 8.99 -3.99
N SER A 98 -14.16 8.59 -5.21
CA SER A 98 -13.95 7.18 -5.58
C SER A 98 -12.76 7.03 -6.52
N GLY A 99 -12.10 5.87 -6.50
CA GLY A 99 -10.98 5.55 -7.36
C GLY A 99 -9.81 6.51 -7.17
N THR A 100 -9.32 7.09 -8.27
CA THR A 100 -8.16 8.00 -8.26
C THR A 100 -8.37 9.20 -7.35
N ARG A 101 -9.60 9.73 -7.26
CA ARG A 101 -9.91 10.91 -6.43
C ARG A 101 -9.73 10.65 -4.94
N VAL A 102 -9.82 9.40 -4.48
CA VAL A 102 -9.53 9.05 -3.07
C VAL A 102 -8.06 9.28 -2.77
N VAL A 103 -7.17 8.99 -3.73
CA VAL A 103 -5.74 9.25 -3.59
C VAL A 103 -5.47 10.75 -3.59
N ASP A 104 -6.07 11.50 -4.54
CA ASP A 104 -5.90 12.95 -4.64
C ASP A 104 -6.36 13.67 -3.35
N GLU A 105 -7.52 13.30 -2.81
CA GLU A 105 -8.02 13.88 -1.56
C GLU A 105 -7.11 13.51 -0.38
N ALA A 106 -6.60 12.28 -0.30
CA ALA A 106 -5.64 11.90 0.75
C ALA A 106 -4.34 12.74 0.67
N ILE A 107 -3.85 13.04 -0.53
CA ILE A 107 -2.70 13.95 -0.74
C ILE A 107 -3.06 15.37 -0.28
N ALA A 108 -4.24 15.88 -0.65
CA ALA A 108 -4.69 17.21 -0.25
C ALA A 108 -4.80 17.33 1.28
N ARG A 109 -5.34 16.30 1.96
CA ARG A 109 -5.39 16.23 3.42
C ARG A 109 -4.00 16.19 4.04
N SER A 110 -3.05 15.49 3.43
CA SER A 110 -1.66 15.51 3.89
C SER A 110 -1.05 16.90 3.85
N ALA A 111 -1.39 17.73 2.85
CA ALA A 111 -0.88 19.10 2.73
C ALA A 111 -1.56 20.08 3.70
N GLN A 112 -2.83 19.81 4.05
CA GLN A 112 -3.64 20.68 4.93
C GLN A 112 -3.56 20.28 6.41
N ALA A 113 -3.12 19.07 6.73
CA ALA A 113 -3.08 18.57 8.10
C ALA A 113 -2.11 19.38 8.95
N ASN A 114 -2.66 20.13 9.90
CA ASN A 114 -1.89 20.77 10.96
C ASN A 114 -1.45 19.73 12.00
N ALA A 115 -0.44 20.06 12.81
CA ALA A 115 -0.09 19.23 13.96
C ALA A 115 -1.33 19.11 14.88
N PRO A 116 -1.71 17.90 15.33
CA PRO A 116 -2.88 17.72 16.18
C PRO A 116 -2.72 18.56 17.45
N LEU A 117 -3.68 19.43 17.73
CA LEU A 117 -3.73 20.19 18.98
C LEU A 117 -4.06 19.21 20.11
N ALA A 118 -3.33 19.31 21.22
CA ALA A 118 -3.61 18.49 22.40
C ALA A 118 -5.03 18.81 22.92
N GLY A 119 -5.97 17.88 22.76
CA GLY A 119 -7.34 18.01 23.29
C GLY A 119 -8.47 17.65 22.32
N ASP A 120 -8.20 17.37 21.04
CA ASP A 120 -9.24 16.95 20.11
C ASP A 120 -9.80 15.57 20.46
N ARG A 121 -11.13 15.50 20.58
CA ARG A 121 -11.88 14.32 21.05
C ARG A 121 -11.82 13.12 20.09
N GLU A 122 -11.40 13.32 18.85
CA GLU A 122 -11.13 12.23 17.91
C GLU A 122 -9.70 12.29 17.38
N PRO A 123 -8.93 11.19 17.40
CA PRO A 123 -7.59 11.16 16.83
C PRO A 123 -7.69 11.33 15.31
N GLN A 124 -7.27 12.50 14.83
CA GLN A 124 -7.10 12.77 13.41
C GLN A 124 -5.76 12.25 12.92
N LEU A 125 -5.70 11.86 11.64
CA LEU A 125 -4.43 11.48 11.03
C LEU A 125 -3.53 12.71 10.87
N THR A 126 -2.25 12.56 11.21
CA THR A 126 -1.22 13.58 10.94
C THR A 126 -0.93 13.68 9.44
N ALA A 127 -0.24 14.74 9.01
CA ALA A 127 0.23 14.90 7.63
C ALA A 127 0.95 13.64 7.11
N THR A 128 1.93 13.13 7.87
CA THR A 128 2.66 11.91 7.51
C THR A 128 1.74 10.69 7.39
N GLN A 129 0.74 10.57 8.26
CA GLN A 129 -0.22 9.45 8.21
C GLN A 129 -1.15 9.57 6.99
N TRP A 130 -1.61 10.77 6.64
CA TRP A 130 -2.34 10.99 5.38
C TRP A 130 -1.50 10.65 4.15
N GLN A 131 -0.23 11.06 4.11
CA GLN A 131 0.68 10.71 3.03
C GLN A 131 0.85 9.18 2.90
N ARG A 132 0.95 8.45 4.03
CA ARG A 132 1.02 6.98 4.01
C ARG A 132 -0.27 6.36 3.51
N LEU A 133 -1.42 6.89 3.91
CA LEU A 133 -2.72 6.40 3.43
C LEU A 133 -2.88 6.62 1.92
N ALA A 134 -2.46 7.79 1.41
CA ALA A 134 -2.47 8.10 -0.03
C ALA A 134 -1.61 7.11 -0.82
N VAL A 135 -0.36 6.91 -0.40
CA VAL A 135 0.57 5.96 -1.04
C VAL A 135 0.03 4.53 -0.98
N LEU A 136 -0.53 4.11 0.15
CA LEU A 136 -1.09 2.79 0.29
C LEU A 136 -2.28 2.55 -0.69
N CYS A 137 -3.19 3.53 -0.81
CA CYS A 137 -4.30 3.44 -1.77
C CYS A 137 -3.80 3.47 -3.22
N SER A 138 -2.74 4.25 -3.50
CA SER A 138 -2.16 4.38 -4.83
C SER A 138 -1.62 3.05 -5.39
N TYR A 139 -1.11 2.14 -4.55
CA TYR A 139 -0.64 0.83 -5.00
C TYR A 139 -1.71 0.04 -5.74
N ALA A 140 -2.96 0.10 -5.27
CA ALA A 140 -4.09 -0.63 -5.83
C ALA A 140 -4.94 0.21 -6.81
N THR A 141 -4.58 1.46 -7.08
CA THR A 141 -5.42 2.37 -7.87
C THR A 141 -4.63 2.88 -9.06
N ARG A 142 -4.99 2.55 -10.31
CA ARG A 142 -4.24 3.04 -11.48
C ARG A 142 -4.28 4.57 -11.53
N LEU A 143 -3.10 5.20 -11.61
CA LEU A 143 -2.93 6.65 -11.61
C LEU A 143 -2.14 7.08 -12.85
N PRO A 144 -2.25 8.34 -13.29
CA PRO A 144 -1.35 8.92 -14.28
C PRO A 144 0.12 8.84 -13.82
N ASP A 145 1.04 8.56 -14.73
CA ASP A 145 2.48 8.45 -14.40
C ASP A 145 3.05 9.74 -13.81
N SER A 146 2.51 10.90 -14.18
CA SER A 146 2.87 12.19 -13.58
C SER A 146 2.56 12.24 -12.08
N THR A 147 1.34 11.84 -11.69
CA THR A 147 0.94 11.74 -10.27
C THR A 147 1.82 10.73 -9.53
N VAL A 148 2.10 9.58 -10.16
CA VAL A 148 2.95 8.54 -9.55
C VAL A 148 4.39 9.02 -9.33
N ALA A 149 4.94 9.80 -10.27
CA ALA A 149 6.28 10.36 -10.16
C ALA A 149 6.41 11.36 -8.99
N GLU A 150 5.33 12.01 -8.60
CA GLU A 150 5.31 12.97 -7.49
C GLU A 150 5.09 12.31 -6.11
N LEU A 151 4.57 11.08 -6.09
CA LEU A 151 4.29 10.37 -4.84
C LEU A 151 5.57 9.83 -4.18
N PRO A 152 5.93 10.30 -2.96
CA PRO A 152 7.01 9.70 -2.19
C PRO A 152 6.59 8.34 -1.62
N LEU A 153 7.49 7.36 -1.57
CA LEU A 153 7.24 6.04 -0.99
C LEU A 153 7.28 6.08 0.56
N SER A 154 6.29 6.73 1.16
CA SER A 154 6.20 6.96 2.62
C SER A 154 5.85 5.70 3.44
N VAL A 155 5.42 4.63 2.78
CA VAL A 155 5.10 3.33 3.37
C VAL A 155 5.37 2.22 2.36
N LEU A 156 6.05 1.13 2.77
CA LEU A 156 6.20 -0.05 1.91
C LEU A 156 4.87 -0.82 1.81
N PRO A 157 4.56 -1.46 0.67
CA PRO A 157 3.33 -2.24 0.55
C PRO A 157 3.30 -3.34 1.62
N PRO A 158 2.21 -3.48 2.40
CA PRO A 158 1.98 -4.63 3.26
C PRO A 158 1.99 -5.93 2.46
N ASN A 159 2.16 -7.05 3.17
CA ASN A 159 2.22 -8.35 2.52
C ASN A 159 0.99 -8.59 1.65
N ARG A 160 1.21 -9.16 0.46
CA ARG A 160 0.20 -9.45 -0.57
C ARG A 160 -0.57 -8.27 -1.15
N VAL A 161 -0.28 -7.02 -0.80
CA VAL A 161 -0.81 -5.85 -1.54
C VAL A 161 -0.15 -5.82 -2.93
N ARG A 162 -0.97 -5.66 -3.97
CA ARG A 162 -0.47 -5.54 -5.35
C ARG A 162 -0.10 -4.08 -5.62
N VAL A 163 1.05 -3.87 -6.26
CA VAL A 163 1.53 -2.57 -6.73
C VAL A 163 1.32 -2.52 -8.24
N LEU A 164 0.33 -1.76 -8.70
CA LEU A 164 -0.11 -1.79 -10.10
C LEU A 164 0.80 -1.00 -11.04
N GLN A 165 1.48 0.04 -10.53
CA GLN A 165 2.23 0.99 -11.34
C GLN A 165 3.72 0.58 -11.36
N PRO A 166 4.32 0.43 -12.55
CA PRO A 166 5.75 0.08 -12.67
C PRO A 166 6.68 1.07 -11.95
N LEU A 167 6.37 2.37 -11.99
CA LEU A 167 7.18 3.40 -11.30
C LEU A 167 7.16 3.21 -9.78
N GLN A 168 6.02 2.93 -9.16
CA GLN A 168 5.95 2.60 -7.74
C GLN A 168 6.62 1.27 -7.42
N ALA A 169 6.46 0.26 -8.27
CA ALA A 169 7.16 -1.01 -8.11
C ALA A 169 8.68 -0.81 -8.12
N LEU A 170 9.20 0.13 -8.94
CA LEU A 170 10.62 0.51 -8.92
C LEU A 170 11.02 1.19 -7.61
N GLN A 171 10.20 2.11 -7.06
CA GLN A 171 10.45 2.71 -5.74
C GLN A 171 10.54 1.64 -4.64
N VAL A 172 9.62 0.67 -4.65
CA VAL A 172 9.59 -0.46 -3.72
C VAL A 172 10.85 -1.31 -3.85
N VAL A 173 11.21 -1.73 -5.07
CA VAL A 173 12.42 -2.53 -5.32
C VAL A 173 13.66 -1.79 -4.83
N LEU A 174 13.85 -0.52 -5.20
CA LEU A 174 14.99 0.28 -4.77
C LEU A 174 15.10 0.34 -3.24
N THR A 175 13.98 0.62 -2.57
CA THR A 175 13.90 0.70 -1.11
C THR A 175 14.27 -0.62 -0.46
N LEU A 176 13.74 -1.74 -0.97
CA LEU A 176 14.05 -3.07 -0.46
C LEU A 176 15.52 -3.46 -0.71
N LEU A 177 16.11 -3.08 -1.84
CA LEU A 177 17.54 -3.30 -2.11
C LEU A 177 18.42 -2.56 -1.10
N PHE A 178 18.10 -1.32 -0.76
CA PHE A 178 18.83 -0.57 0.28
C PHE A 178 18.71 -1.17 1.70
N CYS A 179 17.67 -1.96 1.95
CA CYS A 179 17.48 -2.65 3.23
C CYS A 179 18.31 -3.95 3.34
N GLN A 180 18.99 -4.38 2.28
CA GLN A 180 19.82 -5.58 2.29
C GLN A 180 21.23 -5.28 2.81
N SER A 181 21.91 -6.30 3.33
CA SER A 181 23.33 -6.20 3.71
C SER A 181 24.25 -6.03 2.48
N ALA A 182 23.94 -6.69 1.37
CA ALA A 182 24.69 -6.62 0.12
C ALA A 182 24.17 -5.55 -0.86
N TYR A 183 23.55 -4.48 -0.35
CA TYR A 183 22.85 -3.48 -1.16
C TYR A 183 23.70 -2.92 -2.31
N ALA A 184 24.99 -2.65 -2.08
CA ALA A 184 25.87 -2.05 -3.08
C ALA A 184 25.96 -2.88 -4.37
N ARG A 185 26.11 -4.22 -4.25
CA ARG A 185 26.17 -5.12 -5.40
C ARG A 185 24.84 -5.13 -6.16
N SER A 186 23.74 -5.34 -5.44
CA SER A 186 22.40 -5.39 -6.04
C SER A 186 22.03 -4.09 -6.77
N LEU A 187 22.49 -2.95 -6.25
CA LEU A 187 22.28 -1.64 -6.86
C LEU A 187 23.16 -1.41 -8.10
N CYS A 188 24.41 -1.88 -8.10
CA CYS A 188 25.25 -1.89 -9.29
C CYS A 188 24.65 -2.74 -10.41
N ASP A 189 24.13 -3.92 -10.07
CA ASP A 189 23.48 -4.82 -11.03
C ASP A 189 22.19 -4.20 -11.60
N LEU A 190 21.45 -3.44 -10.78
CA LEU A 190 20.30 -2.66 -11.26
C LEU A 190 20.75 -1.51 -12.16
N ALA A 191 21.79 -0.76 -11.77
CA ALA A 191 22.33 0.37 -12.55
C ALA A 191 22.77 -0.06 -13.96
N ALA A 192 23.39 -1.23 -14.08
CA ALA A 192 23.80 -1.81 -15.35
C ALA A 192 22.61 -2.08 -16.30
N ARG A 193 21.41 -2.30 -15.76
CA ARG A 193 20.18 -2.58 -16.52
C ARG A 193 19.36 -1.34 -16.89
N VAL A 194 19.59 -0.21 -16.21
CA VAL A 194 18.94 1.09 -16.51
C VAL A 194 19.40 1.57 -17.89
N PRO A 195 18.55 2.09 -18.79
CA PRO A 195 18.97 2.59 -20.10
C PRO A 195 20.12 3.62 -20.03
N ALA A 196 21.01 3.61 -21.03
CA ALA A 196 22.14 4.54 -21.10
C ALA A 196 21.70 6.01 -21.27
N GLY A 197 22.66 6.94 -21.20
CA GLY A 197 22.40 8.37 -21.42
C GLY A 197 21.74 9.07 -20.23
N ALA A 198 20.68 9.82 -20.47
CA ALA A 198 20.02 10.64 -19.45
C ALA A 198 19.47 9.81 -18.28
N ALA A 199 18.85 8.66 -18.56
CA ALA A 199 18.30 7.76 -17.54
C ALA A 199 19.38 7.25 -16.58
N ARG A 200 20.53 6.79 -17.08
CA ARG A 200 21.63 6.31 -16.24
C ARG A 200 22.23 7.41 -15.36
N ARG A 201 22.40 8.62 -15.90
CA ARG A 201 22.88 9.77 -15.11
C ARG A 201 21.89 10.15 -14.01
N ALA A 202 20.60 10.28 -14.33
CA ALA A 202 19.56 10.58 -13.35
C ALA A 202 19.48 9.51 -12.27
N PHE A 203 19.60 8.23 -12.67
CA PHE A 203 19.62 7.10 -11.75
C PHE A 203 20.81 7.20 -10.78
N GLN A 204 22.02 7.41 -11.29
CA GLN A 204 23.20 7.57 -10.44
C GLN A 204 23.05 8.74 -9.45
N VAL A 205 22.55 9.90 -9.89
CA VAL A 205 22.33 11.05 -8.99
C VAL A 205 21.32 10.70 -7.89
N PHE A 206 20.20 10.06 -8.25
CA PHE A 206 19.22 9.57 -7.29
C PHE A 206 19.83 8.57 -6.30
N MET A 207 20.59 7.60 -6.80
CA MET A 207 21.24 6.57 -6.00
C MET A 207 22.22 7.12 -4.98
N HIS A 208 23.09 8.07 -5.37
CA HIS A 208 24.01 8.72 -4.43
C HIS A 208 23.25 9.52 -3.36
N THR A 209 22.14 10.16 -3.74
CA THR A 209 21.29 10.91 -2.80
C THR A 209 20.66 9.99 -1.76
N MET A 210 20.12 8.84 -2.19
CA MET A 210 19.56 7.83 -1.28
C MET A 210 20.63 7.18 -0.40
N LEU A 211 21.81 6.88 -0.97
CA LEU A 211 22.92 6.32 -0.23
C LEU A 211 23.40 7.25 0.88
N ALA A 212 23.52 8.56 0.60
CA ALA A 212 23.89 9.55 1.61
C ALA A 212 22.88 9.56 2.78
N ARG A 213 21.58 9.43 2.49
CA ARG A 213 20.54 9.34 3.53
C ARG A 213 20.62 8.04 4.32
N ARG A 214 20.92 6.92 3.68
CA ARG A 214 21.12 5.65 4.39
C ARG A 214 22.34 5.73 5.31
N LEU A 215 23.44 6.32 4.84
CA LEU A 215 24.68 6.43 5.62
C LEU A 215 24.56 7.41 6.80
N SER A 216 23.70 8.44 6.69
CA SER A 216 23.47 9.37 7.81
C SER A 216 22.77 8.72 9.01
N GLU A 217 22.10 7.59 8.83
CA GLU A 217 21.47 6.82 9.91
C GLU A 217 22.46 5.90 10.64
N GLY A 218 23.69 5.77 10.13
CA GLY A 218 24.75 4.95 10.71
C GLY A 218 25.26 3.84 9.77
N ALA A 219 26.45 3.34 10.08
CA ALA A 219 27.14 2.33 9.26
C ALA A 219 26.47 0.95 9.32
N VAL A 220 25.91 0.59 10.48
CA VAL A 220 25.30 -0.71 10.74
C VAL A 220 23.85 -0.50 11.15
N LEU A 221 22.92 -0.95 10.32
CA LEU A 221 21.49 -0.92 10.56
C LEU A 221 20.94 -2.34 10.55
N THR A 222 20.01 -2.64 11.46
CA THR A 222 19.20 -3.86 11.30
C THR A 222 18.32 -3.71 10.06
N ARG A 223 17.78 -4.82 9.55
CA ARG A 223 16.83 -4.76 8.41
C ARG A 223 15.57 -3.96 8.76
N ALA A 224 15.13 -3.99 10.01
CA ALA A 224 13.97 -3.22 10.45
C ALA A 224 14.28 -1.72 10.46
N ASP A 225 15.42 -1.32 11.02
CA ASP A 225 15.84 0.08 11.09
C ASP A 225 16.10 0.64 9.69
N ALA A 226 16.77 -0.14 8.82
CA ALA A 226 16.98 0.24 7.43
C ALA A 226 15.66 0.47 6.67
N ARG A 227 14.60 -0.29 6.97
CA ARG A 227 13.28 -0.07 6.36
C ARG A 227 12.65 1.24 6.81
N VAL A 228 12.73 1.55 8.11
CA VAL A 228 12.20 2.80 8.67
C VAL A 228 12.96 3.99 8.09
N ALA A 229 14.28 3.95 8.18
CA ALA A 229 15.20 4.94 7.59
C ALA A 229 14.88 5.21 6.12
N MET A 230 14.72 4.15 5.32
CA MET A 230 14.53 4.32 3.90
C MET A 230 13.15 4.82 3.52
N GLN A 231 12.09 4.48 4.27
CA GLN A 231 10.78 5.11 4.12
C GLN A 231 10.81 6.60 4.49
N GLN A 232 11.55 6.98 5.53
CA GLN A 232 11.74 8.38 5.92
C GLN A 232 12.55 9.17 4.89
N ALA A 233 13.56 8.54 4.27
CA ALA A 233 14.35 9.18 3.22
C ALA A 233 13.50 9.66 2.03
N TRP A 234 12.42 8.94 1.71
CA TRP A 234 11.46 9.37 0.68
C TRP A 234 10.69 10.64 1.03
N ALA A 235 10.66 11.08 2.29
CA ALA A 235 10.10 12.38 2.66
C ALA A 235 11.09 13.54 2.47
N HIS A 236 12.37 13.26 2.19
CA HIS A 236 13.38 14.30 2.06
C HIS A 236 13.23 15.06 0.72
N PRO A 237 13.16 16.41 0.70
CA PRO A 237 12.89 17.18 -0.51
C PRO A 237 13.85 16.89 -1.69
N LEU A 238 15.15 16.76 -1.38
CA LEU A 238 16.15 16.41 -2.39
C LEU A 238 15.94 15.00 -2.98
N VAL A 239 15.53 14.02 -2.18
CA VAL A 239 15.24 12.67 -2.67
C VAL A 239 14.04 12.72 -3.62
N CYS A 240 12.95 13.40 -3.23
CA CYS A 240 11.80 13.62 -4.09
C CYS A 240 12.15 14.34 -5.39
N GLN A 241 13.01 15.37 -5.33
CA GLN A 241 13.47 16.09 -6.52
C GLN A 241 14.25 15.18 -7.47
N ARG A 242 15.20 14.39 -6.96
CA ARG A 242 16.00 13.48 -7.79
C ARG A 242 15.18 12.31 -8.33
N TRP A 243 14.22 11.82 -7.55
CA TRP A 243 13.25 10.83 -8.00
C TRP A 243 12.41 11.34 -9.16
N ARG A 244 11.81 12.54 -9.04
CA ARG A 244 11.03 13.15 -10.14
C ARG A 244 11.84 13.29 -11.41
N ALA A 245 13.09 13.77 -11.30
CA ALA A 245 13.99 13.88 -12.45
C ALA A 245 14.29 12.52 -13.10
N LEU A 246 14.47 11.46 -12.30
CA LEU A 246 14.64 10.09 -12.79
C LEU A 246 13.35 9.57 -13.45
N ALA A 247 12.20 9.72 -12.81
CA ALA A 247 10.92 9.27 -13.32
C ALA A 247 10.57 9.92 -14.67
N GLN A 248 10.87 11.21 -14.85
CA GLN A 248 10.66 11.93 -16.11
C GLN A 248 11.45 11.37 -17.30
N VAL A 249 12.64 10.81 -17.05
CA VAL A 249 13.49 10.24 -18.11
C VAL A 249 13.31 8.73 -18.27
N LEU A 250 12.57 8.08 -17.38
CA LEU A 250 12.25 6.66 -17.46
C LEU A 250 10.94 6.47 -18.22
N HIS A 251 11.01 5.84 -19.39
CA HIS A 251 9.81 5.54 -20.16
C HIS A 251 9.00 4.39 -19.52
N PRO A 252 7.67 4.47 -19.38
CA PRO A 252 6.84 3.43 -18.74
C PRO A 252 7.06 2.02 -19.31
N ALA A 253 7.21 1.91 -20.63
CA ALA A 253 7.50 0.65 -21.32
C ALA A 253 8.83 -0.01 -20.90
N THR A 254 9.77 0.75 -20.34
CA THR A 254 11.08 0.24 -19.89
C THR A 254 11.10 -0.11 -18.40
N VAL A 255 10.28 0.56 -17.58
CA VAL A 255 10.30 0.40 -16.12
C VAL A 255 9.79 -0.99 -15.71
N GLY A 256 8.70 -1.46 -16.30
CA GLY A 256 8.16 -2.79 -16.01
C GLY A 256 9.19 -3.92 -16.24
N PRO A 257 9.78 -4.02 -17.46
CA PRO A 257 10.84 -4.98 -17.73
C PRO A 257 12.09 -4.82 -16.87
N LEU A 258 12.42 -3.59 -16.44
CA LEU A 258 13.52 -3.35 -15.50
C LEU A 258 13.21 -3.98 -14.13
N VAL A 259 12.03 -3.71 -13.57
CA VAL A 259 11.59 -4.27 -12.28
C VAL A 259 11.51 -5.80 -12.36
N GLN A 260 10.88 -6.34 -13.41
CA GLN A 260 10.74 -7.77 -13.61
C GLN A 260 12.11 -8.48 -13.63
N ARG A 261 13.08 -7.94 -14.38
CA ARG A 261 14.44 -8.52 -14.43
C ARG A 261 15.14 -8.45 -13.08
N SER A 262 14.99 -7.36 -12.34
CA SER A 262 15.59 -7.22 -11.00
C SER A 262 15.02 -8.20 -10.00
N LEU A 263 13.71 -8.48 -10.07
CA LEU A 263 13.06 -9.50 -9.23
C LEU A 263 13.52 -10.93 -9.56
N LYS A 264 13.78 -11.23 -10.85
CA LYS A 264 14.28 -12.55 -11.27
C LYS A 264 15.72 -12.83 -10.85
N SER A 265 16.54 -11.80 -10.69
CA SER A 265 17.99 -11.96 -10.46
C SER A 265 18.41 -11.95 -8.99
N GLY A 266 17.50 -11.72 -8.03
CA GLY A 266 17.87 -11.40 -6.65
C GLY A 266 17.25 -12.31 -5.60
N ASP A 267 18.09 -13.05 -4.87
CA ASP A 267 17.72 -13.77 -3.64
C ASP A 267 17.25 -12.80 -2.52
N GLY A 268 17.64 -11.53 -2.59
CA GLY A 268 17.35 -10.53 -1.55
C GLY A 268 15.94 -9.90 -1.61
N LEU A 269 15.17 -10.13 -2.69
CA LEU A 269 13.79 -9.64 -2.85
C LEU A 269 12.78 -10.78 -2.64
N ALA A 270 13.12 -11.76 -1.81
CA ALA A 270 12.26 -12.89 -1.47
C ALA A 270 10.86 -12.44 -1.05
N GLY A 271 9.85 -13.03 -1.69
CA GLY A 271 8.43 -12.70 -1.48
C GLY A 271 7.85 -11.64 -2.43
N CYS A 272 8.68 -10.97 -3.23
CA CYS A 272 8.20 -10.11 -4.32
C CYS A 272 8.09 -10.93 -5.63
N THR A 273 7.00 -10.75 -6.36
CA THR A 273 6.79 -11.41 -7.65
C THR A 273 6.16 -10.43 -8.62
N TRP A 274 6.69 -10.40 -9.85
CA TRP A 274 6.10 -9.61 -10.92
C TRP A 274 4.87 -10.32 -11.48
N LEU A 275 3.75 -9.61 -11.55
CA LEU A 275 2.53 -10.05 -12.23
C LEU A 275 2.35 -9.22 -13.50
N ALA A 276 1.90 -9.86 -14.58
CA ALA A 276 1.46 -9.13 -15.76
C ALA A 276 0.25 -8.23 -15.40
N PRO A 277 0.06 -7.07 -16.04
CA PRO A 277 -0.99 -6.12 -15.70
C PRO A 277 -2.39 -6.72 -15.61
N ASP A 278 -2.75 -7.63 -16.53
CA ASP A 278 -4.08 -8.26 -16.57
C ASP A 278 -4.29 -9.22 -15.40
N LEU A 279 -3.24 -9.96 -15.01
CA LEU A 279 -3.26 -10.84 -13.84
C LEU A 279 -3.23 -10.04 -12.53
N ALA A 280 -2.66 -8.83 -12.54
CA ALA A 280 -2.58 -7.98 -11.36
C ALA A 280 -3.95 -7.49 -10.87
N THR A 281 -4.97 -7.45 -11.74
CA THR A 281 -6.35 -7.10 -11.37
C THR A 281 -7.33 -8.26 -11.52
N GLN A 282 -6.83 -9.48 -11.74
CA GLN A 282 -7.68 -10.66 -11.78
C GLN A 282 -8.44 -10.82 -10.45
N GLY A 283 -9.76 -11.04 -10.55
CA GLY A 283 -10.66 -11.17 -9.41
C GLY A 283 -11.16 -9.85 -8.82
N TRP A 284 -10.74 -8.70 -9.37
CA TRP A 284 -11.11 -7.39 -8.81
C TRP A 284 -12.46 -6.87 -9.28
N ALA A 285 -13.09 -7.51 -10.27
CA ALA A 285 -14.41 -7.14 -10.80
C ALA A 285 -14.57 -5.64 -11.12
N LEU A 286 -13.54 -5.02 -11.71
CA LEU A 286 -13.50 -3.58 -12.02
C LEU A 286 -14.55 -3.17 -13.07
N ASP A 287 -15.04 -4.11 -13.87
CA ASP A 287 -16.07 -3.89 -14.90
C ASP A 287 -17.50 -4.11 -14.36
N ALA A 288 -17.65 -4.50 -13.09
CA ALA A 288 -18.97 -4.64 -12.48
C ALA A 288 -19.59 -3.24 -12.28
N PRO A 289 -20.90 -3.06 -12.54
CA PRO A 289 -21.56 -1.79 -12.28
C PRO A 289 -21.35 -1.38 -10.82
N ALA A 290 -21.00 -0.10 -10.61
CA ALA A 290 -20.80 0.45 -9.27
C ALA A 290 -22.04 0.16 -8.41
N PRO A 291 -21.89 -0.23 -7.14
CA PRO A 291 -23.02 -0.58 -6.29
C PRO A 291 -24.00 0.60 -6.24
N HIS A 292 -25.26 0.33 -6.59
CA HIS A 292 -26.34 1.26 -6.33
C HIS A 292 -26.47 1.40 -4.81
N LEU A 293 -25.97 2.51 -4.26
CA LEU A 293 -26.46 3.03 -2.99
C LEU A 293 -27.87 3.57 -3.23
N SER A 294 -28.84 2.67 -3.44
CA SER A 294 -30.24 3.03 -3.34
C SER A 294 -30.50 3.34 -1.87
N GLY A 295 -30.53 4.63 -1.54
CA GLY A 295 -31.28 5.13 -0.39
C GLY A 295 -32.70 4.56 -0.44
N GLU A 296 -33.25 4.30 0.74
CA GLU A 296 -34.56 3.70 0.98
C GLU A 296 -34.69 2.20 0.67
N ARG A 297 -34.43 1.37 1.69
CA ARG A 297 -35.48 0.50 2.27
C ARG A 297 -35.27 0.39 3.78
N ALA A 298 -35.86 1.34 4.50
CA ALA A 298 -36.46 1.02 5.79
C ALA A 298 -37.65 0.09 5.51
N GLY A 299 -37.76 -1.01 6.25
CA GLY A 299 -38.89 -1.94 6.14
C GLY A 299 -38.44 -3.40 6.02
N ASP A 300 -38.54 -4.09 7.16
CA ASP A 300 -38.81 -5.53 7.29
C ASP A 300 -37.80 -6.52 6.76
N LEU A 301 -36.91 -6.99 7.64
CA LEU A 301 -36.68 -8.44 7.79
C LEU A 301 -36.46 -8.77 9.28
N LEU A 302 -37.48 -9.43 9.84
CA LEU A 302 -37.50 -10.10 11.14
C LEU A 302 -36.19 -10.88 11.41
N ALA A 303 -35.60 -10.63 12.58
CA ALA A 303 -34.68 -11.58 13.21
C ALA A 303 -35.51 -12.49 14.14
N ILE A 304 -35.62 -13.77 13.78
CA ILE A 304 -36.04 -14.84 14.69
C ILE A 304 -34.77 -15.32 15.43
N HIS A 305 -34.93 -15.55 16.73
CA HIS A 305 -33.93 -15.84 17.77
C HIS A 305 -32.71 -16.67 17.37
#